data_AF-A0A3N4V5M7-F1
#
_entry.id   AF-A0A3N4V5M7-F1
#
_cell.length_a   1.000
_cell.length_b   1.000
_cell.length_c   1.000
_cell.angle_alpha   90.00
_cell.angle_beta   90.00
_cell.angle_gamma   90.00
#
_symmetry.space_group_name_H-M   'P 1'
#
loop_
_entity.id
_entity.type
_entity.pdbx_description
1 polymer ?
#
loop_
_entity_poly.entity_id
_entity_poly.type
_entity_poly.pdbx_seq_one_letter_code
_entity_poly.pdbx_strand_id
1 'polypeptide(L)' 'MLLLMLEALGALLLLVFIVWWTMFSGRDRGEPAARDAASPPSERQNEKNE' A
#
# COMPACT_ATOMS: atom_id res chain seq x y z
N MET A 1 -38.95 0.54 -16.25
CA MET A 1 -38.10 -0.54 -16.81
C MET A 1 -36.67 -0.07 -17.09
N LEU A 2 -36.44 1.06 -17.79
CA LEU A 2 -35.07 1.59 -18.04
C LEU A 2 -34.31 2.01 -16.77
N LEU A 3 -35.02 2.52 -15.75
CA LEU A 3 -34.43 2.92 -14.47
C LEU A 3 -33.68 1.76 -13.76
N LEU A 4 -34.23 0.54 -13.84
CA LEU A 4 -33.60 -0.66 -13.25
C LEU A 4 -32.33 -1.06 -13.99
N MET A 5 -32.33 -0.93 -15.32
CA MET A 5 -31.15 -1.22 -16.15
C MET A 5 -30.02 -0.23 -15.84
N LEU A 6 -30.36 1.05 -15.67
CA LEU A 6 -29.39 2.11 -15.36
C LEU A 6 -28.82 1.96 -13.93
N GLU A 7 -29.67 1.64 -12.96
CA GLU A 7 -29.28 1.31 -11.58
C GLU A 7 -28.36 0.08 -11.54
N ALA A 8 -28.69 -1.00 -12.25
CA ALA A 8 -27.86 -2.20 -12.28
C ALA A 8 -26.48 -1.92 -12.89
N LEU A 9 -26.42 -1.10 -13.95
CA LEU A 9 -25.17 -0.69 -14.59
C LEU A 9 -24.33 0.20 -13.66
N GLY A 10 -24.98 1.14 -12.96
CA GLY A 10 -24.35 1.99 -11.96
C GLY A 10 -23.83 1.20 -10.75
N ALA A 11 -24.62 0.27 -10.23
CA ALA A 11 -24.27 -0.59 -9.11
C ALA A 11 -23.10 -1.52 -9.46
N LEU A 12 -23.06 -2.09 -10.67
CA LEU A 12 -21.92 -2.88 -11.14
C LEU A 12 -20.62 -2.05 -11.19
N LEU A 13 -20.69 -0.82 -11.69
CA LEU A 13 -19.54 0.10 -11.72
C LEU A 13 -19.11 0.50 -10.31
N LEU A 14 -20.05 0.84 -9.42
CA LEU A 14 -19.76 1.15 -8.02
C LEU A 14 -19.15 -0.04 -7.28
N LEU A 15 -19.62 -1.26 -7.54
CA LEU A 15 -19.12 -2.47 -6.89
C LEU A 15 -17.65 -2.71 -7.27
N VAL A 16 -17.32 -2.64 -8.56
CA VAL A 16 -15.93 -2.75 -9.02
C VAL A 16 -15.07 -1.62 -8.47
N PHE A 17 -15.60 -0.38 -8.47
CA PHE A 17 -14.91 0.78 -7.93
C PHE A 17 -14.58 0.60 -6.45
N ILE A 18 -15.53 0.15 -5.63
CA ILE A 18 -15.32 -0.10 -4.20
C ILE A 18 -14.34 -1.25 -3.98
N VAL A 19 -14.45 -2.36 -4.71
CA VAL A 19 -13.51 -3.48 -4.56
C VAL A 19 -12.08 -3.06 -4.90
N TRP A 20 -11.90 -2.40 -6.05
CA TRP A 20 -10.60 -1.86 -6.44
C TRP A 20 -10.08 -0.85 -5.41
N TRP A 21 -10.95 0.04 -4.94
CA TRP A 21 -10.64 1.01 -3.90
C TRP A 21 -10.25 0.35 -2.57
N THR A 22 -10.95 -0.71 -2.15
CA THR A 22 -10.67 -1.41 -0.88
C THR A 22 -9.34 -2.16 -0.93
N MET A 23 -8.98 -2.76 -2.08
CA MET A 23 -7.65 -3.34 -2.25
C MET A 23 -6.55 -2.28 -2.34
N PHE A 24 -6.83 -1.11 -2.92
CA PHE A 24 -5.84 -0.07 -3.10
C PHE A 24 -5.65 0.81 -1.84
N SER A 25 -6.72 1.09 -1.09
CA SER A 25 -6.69 1.79 0.20
C SER A 25 -6.24 0.89 1.35
N GLY A 26 -6.47 -0.43 1.25
CA GLY A 26 -5.95 -1.43 2.19
C GLY A 26 -4.44 -1.65 2.07
N ARG A 27 -3.80 -1.13 1.00
CA ARG A 27 -2.37 -0.85 1.01
C ARG A 27 -2.12 0.44 1.77
N ASP A 28 -2.59 0.43 3.01
CA ASP A 28 -2.07 1.25 4.06
C ASP A 28 -0.55 1.12 3.97
N ARG A 29 0.10 2.26 4.01
CA ARG A 29 1.54 2.36 4.08
C ARG A 29 1.92 1.50 5.27
N GLY A 30 2.36 0.26 5.00
CA GLY A 30 3.36 -0.36 5.83
C GLY A 30 4.45 0.68 5.88
N GLU A 31 4.38 1.49 6.95
CA GLU A 31 5.43 2.10 7.73
C GLU A 31 6.68 2.26 6.89
N PRO A 32 7.30 3.45 6.71
CA PRO A 32 8.70 3.44 6.29
C PRO A 32 9.39 2.46 7.24
N ALA A 33 9.70 1.26 6.75
CA ALA A 33 10.19 0.17 7.57
C ALA A 33 11.32 0.81 8.33
N ALA A 34 11.15 0.85 9.65
CA ALA A 34 11.89 1.75 10.50
C ALA A 34 13.32 1.81 9.99
N ARG A 35 13.81 3.03 9.82
CA ARG A 35 15.20 3.34 9.47
C ARG A 35 16.18 2.84 10.56
N ASP A 36 15.81 1.82 11.33
CA ASP A 36 16.33 1.48 12.65
C ASP A 36 16.48 -0.03 12.87
N ALA A 37 16.45 -0.86 11.83
CA ALA A 37 16.85 -2.26 11.92
C ALA A 37 17.95 -2.57 10.90
N ALA A 38 19.19 -2.47 11.37
CA ALA A 38 20.45 -2.87 10.71
C ALA A 38 21.06 -1.88 9.71
N SER A 39 21.36 -0.66 10.15
CA SER A 39 22.76 -0.23 10.00
C SER A 39 23.57 -0.98 11.06
N PRO A 40 24.39 -1.99 10.72
CA PRO A 40 25.45 -2.35 11.64
C PRO A 40 26.31 -1.10 11.83
N PRO A 41 26.72 -0.76 13.06
CA PRO A 41 27.67 0.34 13.25
C PRO A 41 28.90 -0.03 12.41
N SER A 42 29.17 0.77 11.39
CA SER A 42 30.40 0.69 10.59
C SER A 42 31.55 1.22 11.44
N GLU A 43 31.76 0.58 12.58
CA GLU A 43 32.68 0.95 13.67
C GLU A 43 33.70 -0.18 13.91
N ARG A 44 33.94 -0.98 12.86
CA ARG A 44 34.84 -2.16 12.90
C ARG A 44 35.83 -2.25 11.76
N GLN A 45 35.97 -1.22 10.91
CA GLN A 45 36.92 -1.31 9.79
C GLN A 45 37.80 -0.09 9.52
N ASN A 46 37.62 1.03 10.23
CA ASN A 46 38.50 2.21 10.07
C ASN A 46 39.58 2.37 11.15
N GLU A 47 39.66 1.47 12.14
CA GLU A 47 40.59 1.60 13.28
C GLU A 47 41.68 0.50 13.34
N LYS A 48 41.85 -0.27 12.26
CA LYS A 48 43.02 -1.17 12.12
C LYS A 48 43.80 -0.87 10.85
N ASN A 49 43.92 0.42 10.58
CA ASN A 49 44.90 1.04 9.67
C ASN A 49 45.90 1.87 10.51
N GLU A 50 46.33 1.33 11.65
CA GLU A 50 47.50 1.80 12.41
C GLU A 50 48.57 0.70 12.45
#